data_AF-A0A4Y2FGW9-F1
#
_entry.id   AF-A0A4Y2FGW9-F1
#
_cell.length_a   1.000
_cell.length_b   1.000
_cell.length_c   1.000
_cell.angle_alpha   90.00
_cell.angle_beta   90.00
_cell.angle_gamma   90.00
#
_symmetry.space_group_name_H-M   'P 1'
#
loop_
_entity.id
_entity.type
_entity.pdbx_description
1 polymer ?
#
loop_
_entity_poly.entity_id
_entity_poly.type
_entity_poly.pdbx_seq_one_letter_code
_entity_poly.pdbx_strand_id
1 'polypeptide(L)'
;MRSFVDKDIACKLKLPVIRKESLSIFIFGSKSPIKKTFYVFKIELENREKLDFSGEIEYFVTEKISGSNLSPSNLKAEIVQKYLDGFQLADSCSKGKVALLIGADYYHSIVLGAIKRLKGQLVATETIFG
;
A
#
# COMPACT_ATOMS: atom_id res chain seq x y z
N MET A 1 3.27 1.72 11.59
CA MET A 1 3.63 1.18 10.26
C MET A 1 4.01 2.36 9.39
N ARG A 2 5.02 2.30 8.51
CA ARG A 2 5.43 3.45 7.67
C ARG A 2 4.58 3.58 6.40
N SER A 3 4.55 4.78 5.83
CA SER A 3 3.90 5.03 4.53
C SER A 3 4.85 4.80 3.35
N PHE A 4 4.33 4.30 2.23
CA PHE A 4 5.09 4.02 1.02
C PHE A 4 4.42 4.61 -0.21
N VAL A 5 5.22 5.08 -1.16
CA VAL A 5 4.74 5.61 -2.43
C VAL A 5 5.47 4.93 -3.58
N ASP A 6 4.73 4.72 -4.66
CA ASP A 6 5.30 4.19 -5.88
C ASP A 6 6.27 5.19 -6.52
N LYS A 7 7.39 4.69 -7.01
CA LYS A 7 8.45 5.49 -7.65
C LYS A 7 7.91 6.34 -8.80
N ASP A 8 6.97 5.83 -9.58
CA ASP A 8 6.42 6.58 -10.72
C ASP A 8 5.62 7.79 -10.26
N ILE A 9 4.93 7.69 -9.11
CA ILE A 9 4.20 8.80 -8.50
C ILE A 9 5.18 9.85 -7.96
N ALA A 10 6.21 9.42 -7.23
CA ALA A 10 7.23 10.33 -6.72
C ALA A 10 7.94 11.11 -7.86
N CYS A 11 8.29 10.43 -8.95
CA CYS A 11 8.87 11.06 -10.14
C CYS A 11 7.92 12.07 -10.80
N LYS A 12 6.63 11.76 -10.91
CA LYS A 12 5.62 12.66 -11.50
C LYS A 12 5.43 13.93 -10.68
N LEU A 13 5.42 13.82 -9.36
CA LEU A 13 5.24 14.96 -8.46
C LEU A 13 6.50 15.82 -8.35
N LYS A 14 7.68 15.31 -8.76
CA LYS A 14 8.98 16.02 -8.75
C LYS A 14 9.32 16.63 -7.37
N LEU A 15 8.91 15.96 -6.30
CA LEU A 15 9.14 16.42 -4.94
C LEU A 15 10.62 16.27 -4.56
N PRO A 16 11.14 17.11 -3.65
CA PRO A 16 12.50 16.96 -3.15
C PRO A 16 12.62 15.77 -2.18
N VAL A 17 13.76 15.08 -2.24
CA VAL A 17 14.14 14.11 -1.20
C VAL A 17 14.42 14.88 0.09
N ILE A 18 13.74 14.53 1.19
CA ILE A 18 14.01 15.13 2.50
C ILE A 18 15.13 14.41 3.24
N ARG A 19 15.23 13.08 3.11
CA ARG A 19 16.32 12.27 3.69
C ARG A 19 16.41 10.87 3.08
N LYS A 20 17.45 10.14 3.47
CA LYS A 20 17.63 8.70 3.17
C LYS A 20 17.54 7.91 4.47
N GLU A 21 16.82 6.80 4.46
CA GLU A 21 16.68 5.90 5.61
C GLU A 21 16.92 4.44 5.22
N SER A 22 17.62 3.69 6.07
CA SER A 22 17.79 2.24 5.91
C SER A 22 16.79 1.49 6.77
N LEU A 23 15.96 0.66 6.14
CA LEU A 23 15.00 -0.21 6.84
C LEU A 23 15.33 -1.68 6.62
N SER A 24 15.07 -2.49 7.64
CA SER A 24 15.02 -3.95 7.52
C SER A 24 13.60 -4.38 7.15
N ILE A 25 13.42 -4.94 5.95
CA ILE A 25 12.11 -5.33 5.42
C ILE A 25 11.97 -6.84 5.46
N PHE A 26 10.86 -7.33 5.98
CA PHE A 26 10.43 -8.71 5.76
C PHE A 26 9.50 -8.77 4.54
N ILE A 27 9.91 -9.51 3.52
CA ILE A 27 9.07 -9.78 2.36
C ILE A 27 8.34 -11.10 2.61
N PHE A 28 7.07 -11.19 2.22
CA PHE A 28 6.33 -12.44 2.36
C PHE A 28 7.05 -13.59 1.61
N GLY A 29 7.28 -14.70 2.32
CA GLY A 29 8.06 -15.84 1.83
C GLY A 29 9.57 -15.74 2.04
N SER A 30 10.09 -14.63 2.55
CA SER A 30 11.52 -14.51 2.89
C SER A 30 11.87 -15.18 4.22
N LYS A 31 13.05 -15.81 4.30
CA LYS A 31 13.55 -16.46 5.53
C LYS A 31 14.19 -15.48 6.52
N SER A 32 14.61 -14.32 6.04
CA SER A 32 15.33 -13.31 6.82
C SER A 32 15.00 -11.91 6.27
N PRO A 33 15.13 -10.86 7.10
CA PRO A 33 14.89 -9.50 6.65
C PRO A 33 15.99 -9.02 5.70
N ILE A 34 15.61 -8.18 4.75
CA ILE A 34 16.51 -7.53 3.80
C ILE A 34 16.67 -6.07 4.20
N LYS A 35 17.91 -5.62 4.40
CA LYS A 35 18.19 -4.21 4.63
C LYS A 35 18.17 -3.45 3.29
N LYS A 36 17.33 -2.43 3.19
CA LYS A 36 17.19 -1.59 1.99
C LYS A 36 17.21 -0.12 2.39
N THR A 37 17.91 0.70 1.60
CA THR A 37 17.88 2.15 1.75
C THR A 37 16.77 2.74 0.89
N PHE A 38 16.03 3.67 1.46
CA PHE A 38 14.91 4.36 0.86
C PHE A 38 15.16 5.86 0.85
N TYR A 39 14.66 6.49 -0.20
CA TYR A 39 14.46 7.93 -0.23
C TYR A 39 13.12 8.25 0.42
N VAL A 40 13.12 9.26 1.28
CA VAL A 40 11.91 9.75 1.95
C VAL A 40 11.53 11.09 1.33
N PHE A 41 10.24 11.25 1.04
CA PHE A 41 9.64 12.46 0.49
C PHE A 41 8.47 12.87 1.38
N LYS A 42 8.11 14.14 1.28
CA LYS A 42 6.94 14.71 1.96
C LYS A 42 5.88 14.99 0.92
N ILE A 43 4.70 14.40 1.07
CA ILE A 43 3.57 14.59 0.16
C ILE A 43 2.41 15.15 0.99
N GLU A 44 1.86 16.26 0.53
CA GLU A 44 0.60 16.78 1.03
C GLU A 44 -0.55 16.13 0.26
N LEU A 45 -1.49 15.54 1.01
CA LEU A 45 -2.73 15.01 0.48
C LEU A 45 -3.87 15.94 0.89
N GLU A 46 -4.72 16.29 -0.06
CA GLU A 46 -5.86 17.16 0.18
C GLU A 46 -7.15 16.46 -0.23
N ASN A 47 -8.19 16.65 0.57
CA ASN A 47 -9.54 16.27 0.18
C ASN A 47 -10.02 17.17 -0.96
N ARG A 48 -10.53 16.56 -2.03
CA ARG A 48 -10.97 17.28 -3.23
C ARG A 48 -12.21 18.15 -3.00
N GLU A 49 -13.07 17.78 -2.05
CA GLU A 49 -14.33 18.45 -1.77
C GLU A 49 -14.23 19.42 -0.58
N LYS A 50 -13.36 19.11 0.39
CA LYS A 50 -13.16 19.90 1.61
C LYS A 50 -11.70 20.31 1.75
N LEU A 51 -11.32 21.45 1.20
CA LEU A 51 -9.93 21.91 1.16
C LEU A 51 -9.31 22.11 2.56
N ASP A 52 -10.12 22.37 3.59
CA ASP A 52 -9.67 22.44 4.99
C ASP A 52 -9.14 21.10 5.53
N PHE A 53 -9.41 20.00 4.81
CA PHE A 53 -8.92 18.67 5.12
C PHE A 53 -7.71 18.33 4.25
N SER A 54 -6.53 18.70 4.76
CA SER A 54 -5.25 18.26 4.24
C SER A 54 -4.45 17.47 5.28
N GLY A 55 -3.52 16.67 4.81
CA GLY A 55 -2.62 15.88 5.63
C GLY A 55 -1.28 15.73 4.97
N GLU A 56 -0.24 16.14 5.68
CA GLU A 56 1.14 16.00 5.24
C GLU A 56 1.73 14.69 5.74
N ILE A 57 2.22 13.86 4.81
CA ILE A 57 2.66 12.50 5.08
C ILE A 57 4.04 12.26 4.49
N GLU A 58 4.90 11.61 5.27
CA GLU A 58 6.22 11.18 4.81
C GLU A 58 6.13 9.79 4.18
N TYR A 59 6.60 9.68 2.95
CA TYR A 59 6.55 8.44 2.17
C TYR A 59 7.93 7.93 1.80
N PHE A 60 8.10 6.62 1.97
CA PHE A 60 9.27 5.87 1.49
C PHE A 60 9.04 5.45 0.04
N VAL A 61 9.94 5.85 -0.86
CA VAL A 61 9.81 5.52 -2.29
C VAL A 61 10.24 4.09 -2.57
N THR A 62 9.35 3.32 -3.16
CA THR A 62 9.60 1.93 -3.59
C THR A 62 9.07 1.68 -5.00
N GLU A 63 9.64 0.70 -5.69
CA GLU A 63 9.19 0.29 -7.03
C GLU A 63 7.91 -0.57 -6.96
N LYS A 64 7.72 -1.25 -5.84
CA LYS A 64 6.59 -2.14 -5.58
C LYS A 64 6.22 -2.06 -4.10
N ILE A 65 4.99 -1.63 -3.82
CA ILE A 65 4.44 -1.54 -2.46
C ILE A 65 3.91 -2.92 -2.03
N SER A 66 3.11 -3.56 -2.88
CA SER A 66 2.55 -4.89 -2.63
C SER A 66 3.12 -5.92 -3.61
N GLY A 67 3.63 -7.03 -3.09
CA GLY A 67 4.17 -8.12 -3.89
C GLY A 67 4.82 -9.20 -3.04
N SER A 68 4.93 -10.39 -3.61
CA SER A 68 5.72 -11.49 -3.06
C SER A 68 6.93 -11.79 -3.96
N ASN A 69 7.97 -12.37 -3.37
CA ASN A 69 9.07 -13.01 -4.11
C ASN A 69 8.75 -14.48 -4.44
N LEU A 70 7.51 -14.90 -4.20
CA LEU A 70 7.06 -16.22 -4.59
C LEU A 70 6.87 -16.20 -6.09
N SER A 71 7.45 -17.18 -6.79
CA SER A 71 6.98 -17.50 -8.14
C SER A 71 5.47 -17.74 -8.06
N PRO A 72 4.69 -17.38 -9.10
CA PRO A 72 3.34 -17.90 -9.25
C PRO A 72 3.38 -19.39 -8.94
N SER A 73 2.43 -19.86 -8.14
CA SER A 73 2.42 -21.28 -7.80
C SER A 73 2.49 -22.07 -9.11
N ASN A 74 3.42 -23.02 -9.21
CA ASN A 74 3.47 -23.97 -10.33
C ASN A 74 2.27 -24.94 -10.22
N LEU A 75 1.06 -24.42 -9.99
CA LEU A 75 -0.17 -25.16 -10.16
C LEU A 75 -0.15 -25.59 -11.61
N LYS A 76 0.06 -26.90 -11.81
CA LYS A 76 0.00 -27.51 -13.13
C LYS A 76 -1.27 -27.00 -13.81
N ALA A 77 -1.16 -26.58 -15.07
CA ALA A 77 -2.32 -26.09 -15.82
C ALA A 77 -3.51 -27.07 -15.74
N GLU A 78 -3.24 -28.38 -15.62
CA GLU A 78 -4.25 -29.41 -15.33
C GLU A 78 -5.02 -29.23 -14.01
N ILE A 79 -4.38 -28.81 -12.92
CA ILE A 79 -5.06 -28.57 -11.62
C ILE A 79 -5.92 -27.32 -11.73
N VAL A 80 -5.40 -26.27 -12.38
CA VAL A 80 -6.14 -25.03 -12.63
C VAL A 80 -7.37 -25.31 -13.50
N GLN A 81 -7.21 -26.05 -14.60
CA GLN A 81 -8.31 -26.41 -15.49
C GLN A 81 -9.30 -27.41 -14.89
N LYS A 82 -8.85 -28.33 -14.03
CA LYS A 82 -9.73 -29.39 -13.48
C LYS A 82 -10.51 -28.95 -12.24
N TYR A 83 -9.94 -28.08 -11.41
CA TYR A 83 -10.51 -27.73 -10.10
C TYR A 83 -10.77 -26.23 -9.90
N LEU A 84 -10.17 -25.37 -10.72
CA LEU A 84 -10.21 -23.91 -10.56
C LEU A 84 -10.79 -23.22 -11.79
N ASP A 85 -11.37 -23.99 -12.73
CA ASP A 85 -12.04 -23.44 -13.91
C ASP A 85 -13.25 -22.62 -13.47
N GLY A 86 -13.31 -21.36 -13.92
CA GLY A 86 -14.30 -20.38 -13.45
C GLY A 86 -13.96 -19.66 -12.13
N PHE A 87 -12.87 -20.00 -11.44
CA PHE A 87 -12.41 -19.28 -10.24
C PHE A 87 -11.26 -18.33 -10.56
N GLN A 88 -11.42 -17.06 -10.21
CA GLN A 88 -10.31 -16.10 -10.26
C GLN A 88 -9.38 -16.33 -9.06
N LEU A 89 -8.16 -16.78 -9.32
CA LEU A 89 -7.16 -16.94 -8.28
C LEU A 89 -6.76 -15.57 -7.69
N ALA A 90 -6.52 -15.52 -6.38
CA ALA A 90 -6.16 -14.26 -5.70
C ALA A 90 -4.86 -13.64 -6.24
N ASP A 91 -3.94 -14.46 -6.77
CA ASP A 91 -2.71 -14.06 -7.45
C ASP A 91 -2.90 -13.73 -8.95
N SER A 92 -4.02 -14.15 -9.56
CA SER A 92 -4.43 -13.76 -10.92
C SER A 92 -5.11 -12.39 -11.00
N CYS A 93 -5.22 -11.68 -9.87
CA CYS A 93 -5.71 -10.32 -9.83
C CYS A 93 -4.70 -9.37 -10.50
N SER A 94 -4.88 -9.13 -11.80
CA SER A 94 -4.27 -8.04 -12.57
C SER A 94 -4.74 -6.64 -12.15
N LYS A 95 -5.49 -6.52 -11.05
CA LYS A 95 -6.13 -5.27 -10.66
C LYS A 95 -5.16 -4.35 -9.93
N GLY A 96 -4.92 -3.19 -10.54
CA GLY A 96 -4.44 -1.94 -9.95
C GLY A 96 -3.20 -2.04 -9.05
N LYS A 97 -2.04 -1.60 -9.57
CA LYS A 97 -0.86 -1.36 -8.73
C LYS A 97 -1.21 -0.34 -7.63
N VAL A 98 -0.91 -0.66 -6.38
CA VAL A 98 -1.06 0.28 -5.26
C VAL A 98 -0.09 1.43 -5.47
N ALA A 99 -0.61 2.65 -5.61
CA ALA A 99 0.17 3.86 -5.86
C ALA A 99 0.70 4.48 -4.57
N LEU A 100 -0.11 4.49 -3.51
CA LEU A 100 0.24 5.00 -2.18
C LEU A 100 -0.28 4.02 -1.11
N LEU A 101 0.50 3.83 -0.05
CA LEU A 101 0.12 3.13 1.16
C LEU A 101 0.38 4.05 2.35
N ILE A 102 -0.66 4.34 3.12
CA ILE A 102 -0.55 5.16 4.32
C ILE A 102 -0.32 4.24 5.52
N GLY A 103 0.72 4.53 6.27
CA GLY A 103 1.06 3.83 7.49
C GLY A 103 0.10 4.13 8.63
N ALA A 104 0.00 3.20 9.58
CA ALA A 104 -0.81 3.38 10.78
C ALA A 104 -0.27 4.50 11.71
N ASP A 105 0.94 5.00 11.48
CA ASP A 105 1.48 6.19 12.17
C ASP A 105 0.65 7.46 11.89
N TYR A 106 -0.06 7.51 10.76
CA TYR A 106 -0.98 8.60 10.42
C TYR A 106 -2.45 8.29 10.72
N TYR A 107 -2.77 7.15 11.34
CA TYR A 107 -4.15 6.73 11.57
C TYR A 107 -4.95 7.80 12.34
N HIS A 108 -4.42 8.26 13.47
CA HIS A 108 -5.10 9.25 14.31
C HIS A 108 -5.17 10.64 13.69
N SER A 109 -4.30 10.96 12.73
CA SER A 109 -4.33 12.23 12.00
C SER A 109 -5.38 12.24 10.90
N ILE A 110 -5.79 11.06 10.43
CA ILE A 110 -6.67 10.90 9.27
C ILE A 110 -8.09 10.48 9.68
N VAL A 111 -8.25 9.71 10.76
CA VAL A 111 -9.55 9.19 11.19
C VAL A 111 -10.29 10.20 12.07
N LEU A 112 -11.54 10.50 11.70
CA LEU A 112 -12.40 11.45 12.40
C LEU A 112 -13.17 10.83 13.59
N GLY A 113 -13.00 9.53 13.83
CA GLY A 113 -13.52 8.81 15.00
C GLY A 113 -14.91 8.21 14.84
N ALA A 114 -15.65 8.56 13.78
CA ALA A 114 -16.90 7.89 13.46
C ALA A 114 -16.61 6.47 12.93
N ILE A 115 -17.08 5.43 13.64
CA ILE A 115 -17.00 4.03 13.20
C ILE A 115 -18.40 3.53 12.92
N LYS A 116 -18.64 3.09 11.68
CA LYS A 116 -19.89 2.47 11.25
C LYS A 116 -19.67 0.99 11.01
N ARG A 117 -20.34 0.14 11.80
CA ARG A 117 -20.35 -1.30 11.54
C ARG A 117 -21.21 -1.59 10.32
N LEU A 118 -20.64 -2.31 9.35
CA LEU A 118 -21.33 -2.68 8.12
C LEU A 118 -21.94 -4.09 8.24
N LYS A 119 -21.11 -5.14 8.26
CA LYS A 119 -21.57 -6.54 8.40
C LYS A 119 -20.53 -7.39 9.13
N GLY A 120 -20.97 -8.11 10.16
CA GLY A 120 -20.08 -8.96 10.96
C GLY A 120 -18.94 -8.15 11.59
N GLN A 121 -17.70 -8.48 11.23
CA GLN A 121 -16.48 -7.78 11.67
C GLN A 121 -16.06 -6.62 10.75
N LEU A 122 -16.77 -6.39 9.63
CA LEU A 122 -16.47 -5.29 8.72
C LEU A 122 -16.98 -3.95 9.29
N VAL A 123 -16.05 -3.00 9.42
CA VAL A 123 -16.32 -1.63 9.86
C VAL A 123 -15.81 -0.64 8.81
N ALA A 124 -16.52 0.46 8.65
CA ALA A 124 -16.06 1.65 7.95
C ALA A 124 -15.77 2.73 8.98
N THR A 125 -14.83 3.62 8.69
CA THR A 125 -14.58 4.80 9.50
C THR A 125 -14.47 6.01 8.59
N GLU A 126 -14.98 7.13 9.07
CA GLU A 126 -14.87 8.39 8.34
C GLU A 126 -13.45 8.93 8.47
N THR A 127 -12.88 9.36 7.34
CA THR A 127 -11.55 9.96 7.29
C THR A 127 -11.61 11.38 6.75
N ILE A 128 -10.54 12.15 6.95
CA ILE A 128 -10.38 13.46 6.32
C ILE A 128 -10.45 13.39 4.79
N PHE A 129 -10.22 12.21 4.18
CA PHE A 129 -10.28 12.00 2.73
C PHE A 129 -11.62 11.42 2.25
N GLY A 130 -12.59 11.21 3.14
CA GLY A 130 -13.87 10.53 2.87
C GLY A 130 -14.02 9.22 3.62
#